data_AF-A0AAW9WAS6-F1
#
_entry.id   AF-A0AAW9WAS6-F1
#
_cell.length_a   1.000
_cell.length_b   1.000
_cell.length_c   1.000
_cell.angle_alpha   90.00
_cell.angle_beta   90.00
_cell.angle_gamma   90.00
#
_symmetry.space_group_name_H-M   'P 1'
#
loop_
_entity.id
_entity.type
_entity.pdbx_description
1 polymer ?
#
loop_
_entity_poly.entity_id
_entity_poly.type
_entity_poly.pdbx_seq_one_letter_code
_entity_poly.pdbx_strand_id
1 'polypeptide(L)'
;NNIASTNLVKVNDDGTETPSDFMNEKPSEEDVKKMYLKITSRDNKVTRLTVDSIEEVTEEGQKLYKITAEAQDLIQHTDPTKVRNKYVYYIEKPHPKEDNVYYNFKDLVDAMNTDKNGTFKLGADLNATGVPTPKKWYVDGDFRGTLKSVEGKHYTIHNTERPLFQNIIGGTVTKVNLGNVNINMPWADRIAPIADTIKG
;
A
#
# COMPACT_ATOMS: atom_id res chain seq x y z
N ASN A 1 -22.33 -8.52 -10.40
CA ASN A 1 -21.75 -7.80 -9.25
C ASN A 1 -21.56 -6.32 -9.64
N ASN A 2 -22.21 -5.34 -9.00
CA ASN A 2 -22.15 -3.89 -9.37
C ASN A 2 -20.97 -3.13 -8.72
N ILE A 3 -20.06 -3.84 -8.07
CA ILE A 3 -18.92 -3.24 -7.36
C ILE A 3 -17.77 -2.97 -8.34
N ALA A 4 -17.18 -1.78 -8.25
CA ALA A 4 -15.97 -1.37 -8.96
C ALA A 4 -14.72 -1.51 -8.08
N SER A 5 -14.80 -1.12 -6.80
CA SER A 5 -13.70 -1.29 -5.84
C SER A 5 -14.21 -1.52 -4.42
N THR A 6 -13.37 -2.14 -3.59
CA THR A 6 -13.50 -2.17 -2.14
C THR A 6 -12.16 -1.78 -1.56
N ASN A 7 -12.15 -0.82 -0.64
CA ASN A 7 -10.95 -0.33 0.00
C ASN A 7 -11.13 -0.33 1.52
N LEU A 8 -10.14 -0.81 2.26
CA LEU A 8 -10.08 -0.65 3.71
C LEU A 8 -9.52 0.73 4.04
N VAL A 9 -10.24 1.48 4.87
CA VAL A 9 -9.89 2.86 5.24
C VAL A 9 -9.86 2.97 6.75
N LYS A 10 -8.82 3.61 7.30
CA LYS A 10 -8.73 4.01 8.71
C LYS A 10 -9.05 5.49 8.86
N VAL A 11 -9.89 5.84 9.82
CA VAL A 11 -10.12 7.21 10.27
C VAL A 11 -9.16 7.52 11.41
N ASN A 12 -8.32 8.53 11.23
CA ASN A 12 -7.39 9.00 12.26
C ASN A 12 -8.10 9.88 13.30
N ASP A 13 -7.44 10.13 14.43
CA ASP A 13 -8.02 10.92 15.53
C ASP A 13 -8.31 12.37 15.15
N ASP A 14 -7.62 12.90 14.14
CA ASP A 14 -7.86 14.23 13.56
C ASP A 14 -8.98 14.24 12.50
N GLY A 15 -9.64 13.10 12.27
CA GLY A 15 -10.70 12.92 11.28
C GLY A 15 -10.21 12.67 9.85
N THR A 16 -8.90 12.63 9.61
CA THR A 16 -8.36 12.30 8.28
C THR A 16 -8.52 10.82 7.95
N GLU A 17 -8.73 10.51 6.67
CA GLU A 17 -8.89 9.13 6.19
C GLU A 17 -7.59 8.65 5.53
N THR A 18 -7.11 7.47 5.92
CA THR A 18 -5.91 6.84 5.34
C THR A 18 -6.22 5.48 4.73
N PRO A 19 -5.79 5.20 3.49
CA PRO A 19 -5.90 3.86 2.91
C PRO A 19 -5.15 2.84 3.76
N SER A 20 -5.77 1.67 3.97
CA SER A 20 -5.23 0.57 4.76
C SER A 20 -5.27 -0.76 3.97
N ASP A 21 -5.34 -0.69 2.64
CA ASP A 21 -5.36 -1.86 1.75
C ASP A 21 -4.06 -2.69 1.76
N PHE A 22 -3.01 -2.20 2.43
CA PHE A 22 -1.67 -2.80 2.47
C PHE A 22 -1.19 -2.91 3.92
N MET A 23 -1.92 -3.66 4.74
CA MET A 23 -1.57 -3.86 6.15
C MET A 23 -0.28 -4.67 6.29
N ASN A 24 0.64 -4.16 7.11
CA ASN A 24 1.90 -4.85 7.44
C ASN A 24 1.74 -5.83 8.62
N GLU A 25 0.79 -5.54 9.49
CA GLU A 25 0.47 -6.28 10.69
C GLU A 25 -1.04 -6.21 10.96
N LYS A 26 -1.57 -7.14 11.76
CA LYS A 26 -2.96 -7.08 12.18
C LYS A 26 -3.16 -5.84 13.09
N PRO A 27 -4.10 -4.93 12.78
CA PRO A 27 -4.38 -3.77 13.63
C PRO A 27 -4.89 -4.17 15.02
N SER A 28 -4.71 -3.26 15.99
CA SER A 28 -5.31 -3.43 17.32
C SER A 28 -6.85 -3.36 17.26
N GLU A 29 -7.54 -3.97 18.22
CA GLU A 29 -9.01 -3.90 18.27
C GLU A 29 -9.53 -2.46 18.36
N GLU A 30 -8.78 -1.55 18.99
CA GLU A 30 -9.11 -0.12 19.02
C GLU A 30 -8.93 0.57 17.65
N ASP A 31 -7.93 0.16 16.88
CA ASP A 31 -7.76 0.65 15.50
C ASP A 31 -8.84 0.09 14.58
N VAL A 32 -9.22 -1.19 14.74
CA VAL A 32 -10.29 -1.83 13.94
C VAL A 32 -11.60 -1.06 14.06
N LYS A 33 -11.96 -0.58 15.26
CA LYS A 33 -13.15 0.27 15.48
C LYS A 33 -13.13 1.58 14.71
N LYS A 34 -11.95 2.07 14.32
CA LYS A 34 -11.76 3.28 13.50
C LYS A 34 -11.67 2.96 12.01
N MET A 35 -11.89 1.72 11.59
CA MET A 35 -11.79 1.28 10.21
C MET A 35 -13.16 1.00 9.59
N TYR A 36 -13.26 1.26 8.28
CA TYR A 36 -14.44 0.93 7.49
C TYR A 36 -14.04 0.45 6.09
N LEU A 37 -14.87 -0.38 5.47
CA LEU A 37 -14.78 -0.72 4.06
C LEU A 37 -15.51 0.34 3.22
N LYS A 38 -14.78 1.01 2.35
CA LYS A 38 -15.30 1.89 1.31
C LYS A 38 -15.56 1.07 0.05
N ILE A 39 -16.83 0.83 -0.25
CA ILE A 39 -17.27 0.10 -1.44
C ILE A 39 -17.74 1.11 -2.48
N THR A 40 -17.12 1.11 -3.66
CA THR A 40 -17.51 1.98 -4.77
C THR A 40 -18.15 1.13 -5.86
N SER A 41 -19.35 1.49 -6.29
CA SER A 41 -20.06 0.84 -7.40
C SER A 41 -19.61 1.37 -8.76
N ARG A 42 -19.96 0.67 -9.85
CA ARG A 42 -19.61 1.12 -11.22
C ARG A 42 -20.30 2.42 -11.63
N ASP A 43 -21.42 2.75 -11.01
CA ASP A 43 -22.11 4.03 -11.14
C ASP A 43 -21.61 5.09 -10.13
N ASN A 44 -20.43 4.87 -9.53
CA ASN A 44 -19.75 5.77 -8.59
C ASN A 44 -20.49 6.06 -7.28
N LYS A 45 -21.51 5.28 -6.92
CA LYS A 45 -22.10 5.34 -5.57
C LYS A 45 -21.16 4.69 -4.56
N VAL A 46 -20.98 5.34 -3.42
CA VAL A 46 -20.12 4.90 -2.32
C VAL A 46 -20.95 4.41 -1.15
N THR A 47 -20.61 3.22 -0.65
CA THR A 47 -21.15 2.64 0.58
C THR A 47 -20.00 2.47 1.58
N ARG A 48 -20.24 2.81 2.85
CA ARG A 48 -19.27 2.66 3.94
C ARG A 48 -19.80 1.63 4.92
N LEU A 49 -19.03 0.57 5.17
CA LEU A 49 -19.39 -0.47 6.14
C LEU A 49 -18.37 -0.49 7.27
N THR A 50 -18.82 -0.34 8.51
CA THR A 50 -17.94 -0.41 9.68
C THR A 50 -17.33 -1.81 9.78
N VAL A 51 -16.02 -1.88 10.02
CA VAL A 51 -15.35 -3.17 10.24
C VAL A 51 -15.74 -3.72 11.61
N ASP A 52 -16.20 -4.96 11.63
CA ASP A 52 -16.52 -5.75 12.83
C ASP A 52 -15.27 -6.48 13.32
N SER A 53 -14.52 -7.11 12.41
CA SER A 53 -13.30 -7.85 12.76
C SER A 53 -12.30 -7.94 11.62
N ILE A 54 -11.02 -8.08 11.97
CA ILE A 54 -9.93 -8.44 11.06
C ILE A 54 -9.23 -9.68 11.62
N GLU A 55 -9.21 -10.76 10.85
CA GLU A 55 -8.64 -12.05 11.23
C GLU A 55 -7.50 -12.43 10.28
N GLU A 56 -6.47 -13.10 10.80
CA GLU A 56 -5.48 -13.75 9.94
C GLU A 56 -5.99 -15.14 9.56
N VAL A 57 -6.06 -15.41 8.25
CA VAL A 57 -6.53 -16.70 7.73
C VAL A 57 -5.54 -17.25 6.70
N THR A 58 -5.65 -18.53 6.41
CA THR A 58 -4.95 -19.16 5.29
C THR A 58 -5.99 -19.81 4.39
N GLU A 59 -6.13 -19.30 3.17
CA GLU A 59 -7.06 -19.80 2.15
C GLU A 59 -6.22 -20.25 0.96
N GLU A 60 -6.42 -21.48 0.48
CA GLU A 60 -5.67 -22.05 -0.67
C GLU A 60 -4.12 -21.96 -0.54
N GLY A 61 -3.61 -21.96 0.69
CA GLY A 61 -2.17 -21.83 0.98
C GLY A 61 -1.65 -20.39 1.02
N GLN A 62 -2.49 -19.40 0.74
CA GLN A 62 -2.16 -17.98 0.83
C GLN A 62 -2.56 -17.43 2.19
N LYS A 63 -1.64 -16.68 2.84
CA LYS A 63 -1.95 -16.00 4.11
C LYS A 63 -2.64 -14.66 3.82
N LEU A 64 -3.82 -14.45 4.39
CA LEU A 64 -4.67 -13.29 4.15
C LEU A 64 -5.10 -12.64 5.46
N TYR A 65 -5.45 -11.36 5.40
CA TYR A 65 -6.34 -10.70 6.33
C TYR A 65 -7.77 -10.83 5.82
N LYS A 66 -8.65 -11.42 6.63
CA LYS A 66 -10.09 -11.49 6.40
C LYS A 66 -10.76 -10.38 7.20
N ILE A 67 -11.40 -9.45 6.49
CA ILE A 67 -12.12 -8.32 7.04
C ILE A 67 -13.60 -8.65 6.98
N THR A 68 -14.26 -8.67 8.14
CA THR A 68 -15.70 -8.79 8.25
C THR A 68 -16.26 -7.42 8.61
N ALA A 69 -17.22 -6.91 7.83
CA ALA A 69 -17.91 -5.67 8.11
C ALA A 69 -19.41 -5.93 8.27
N GLU A 70 -20.06 -5.22 9.19
CA GLU A 70 -21.50 -5.30 9.42
C GLU A 70 -22.19 -4.05 8.87
N ALA A 71 -23.34 -4.25 8.22
CA ALA A 71 -24.22 -3.16 7.80
C ALA A 71 -25.56 -3.25 8.53
N GLN A 72 -25.96 -2.20 9.25
CA GLN A 72 -27.29 -2.15 9.86
C GLN A 72 -28.41 -2.14 8.79
N ASP A 73 -28.16 -1.60 7.59
CA ASP A 73 -29.20 -1.39 6.54
C ASP A 73 -28.87 -2.01 5.17
N LEU A 74 -28.17 -3.14 5.10
CA LEU A 74 -28.20 -3.95 3.86
C LEU A 74 -29.54 -4.67 3.80
N ILE A 75 -30.58 -4.01 3.29
CA ILE A 75 -31.80 -4.71 2.87
C ILE A 75 -31.44 -5.49 1.60
N GLN A 76 -30.96 -6.73 1.74
CA GLN A 76 -31.05 -7.67 0.63
C GLN A 76 -32.52 -8.08 0.49
N HIS A 77 -33.09 -7.94 -0.71
CA HIS A 77 -34.41 -8.49 -1.06
C HIS A 77 -34.40 -10.03 -1.16
N THR A 78 -33.68 -10.71 -0.28
CA THR A 78 -33.58 -12.17 -0.25
C THR A 78 -33.80 -12.64 1.19
N ASP A 79 -35.08 -12.86 1.51
CA ASP A 79 -35.56 -13.62 2.67
C ASP A 79 -35.49 -12.90 4.05
N PRO A 80 -36.63 -12.43 4.61
CA PRO A 80 -36.69 -11.77 5.92
C PRO A 80 -36.32 -12.67 7.11
N THR A 81 -36.04 -13.95 6.88
CA THR A 81 -35.61 -14.91 7.93
C THR A 81 -34.09 -15.03 8.07
N LYS A 82 -33.29 -14.41 7.19
CA LYS A 82 -31.82 -14.51 7.19
C LYS A 82 -31.15 -13.18 7.52
N VAL A 83 -31.20 -12.76 8.77
CA VAL A 83 -30.40 -11.62 9.25
C VAL A 83 -28.98 -12.07 9.54
N ARG A 84 -28.07 -11.92 8.58
CA ARG A 84 -26.62 -11.75 8.82
C ARG A 84 -26.03 -10.86 7.72
N ASN A 85 -26.16 -9.54 7.87
CA ASN A 85 -25.61 -8.54 6.96
C ASN A 85 -24.08 -8.40 7.14
N LYS A 86 -23.33 -9.48 6.90
CA LYS A 86 -21.86 -9.49 6.95
C LYS A 86 -21.30 -9.40 5.54
N TYR A 87 -20.47 -8.40 5.29
CA TYR A 87 -19.66 -8.27 4.09
C TYR A 87 -18.24 -8.73 4.40
N VAL A 88 -17.71 -9.67 3.62
CA VAL A 88 -16.35 -10.21 3.81
C VAL A 88 -15.46 -9.71 2.69
N TYR A 89 -14.29 -9.20 3.05
CA TYR A 89 -13.24 -8.76 2.13
C TYR A 89 -11.90 -9.35 2.55
N TYR A 90 -11.02 -9.63 1.58
CA TYR A 90 -9.72 -10.24 1.83
C TYR A 90 -8.61 -9.30 1.35
N ILE A 91 -7.57 -9.15 2.16
CA ILE A 91 -6.33 -8.44 1.84
C ILE A 91 -5.18 -9.43 1.98
N GLU A 92 -4.24 -9.45 1.04
CA GLU A 92 -3.06 -10.31 1.13
C GLU A 92 -2.12 -9.86 2.25
N LYS A 93 -1.55 -10.80 3.02
CA LYS A 93 -0.52 -10.47 4.00
C LYS A 93 0.78 -10.06 3.29
N PRO A 94 1.64 -9.25 3.94
CA PRO A 94 2.96 -8.96 3.43
C PRO A 94 3.74 -10.25 3.19
N HIS A 95 4.23 -10.41 1.98
CA HIS A 95 5.16 -11.47 1.64
C HIS A 95 6.57 -11.05 2.06
N PRO A 96 7.31 -11.87 2.83
CA PRO A 96 8.67 -11.53 3.21
C PRO A 96 9.55 -11.42 1.95
N LYS A 97 10.61 -10.62 2.01
CA LYS A 97 11.58 -10.57 0.91
C LYS A 97 12.21 -11.95 0.67
N GLU A 98 12.49 -12.25 -0.59
CA GLU A 98 13.21 -13.45 -1.02
C GLU A 98 14.49 -12.99 -1.73
N ASP A 99 15.66 -13.29 -1.16
CA ASP A 99 16.95 -12.77 -1.62
C ASP A 99 16.94 -11.23 -1.76
N ASN A 100 16.97 -10.76 -3.01
CA ASN A 100 16.90 -9.35 -3.39
C ASN A 100 15.58 -8.95 -4.04
N VAL A 101 14.53 -9.76 -3.89
CA VAL A 101 13.17 -9.51 -4.36
C VAL A 101 12.30 -9.05 -3.19
N TYR A 102 11.70 -7.88 -3.32
CA TYR A 102 10.95 -7.20 -2.27
C TYR A 102 9.47 -7.11 -2.65
N TYR A 103 8.62 -7.39 -1.68
CA TYR A 103 7.16 -7.35 -1.77
C TYR A 103 6.57 -6.33 -0.78
N ASN A 104 7.43 -5.61 -0.06
CA ASN A 104 7.09 -4.54 0.86
C ASN A 104 7.96 -3.31 0.58
N PHE A 105 7.35 -2.12 0.53
CA PHE A 105 8.08 -0.89 0.22
C PHE A 105 9.05 -0.47 1.32
N LYS A 106 8.67 -0.65 2.59
CA LYS A 106 9.54 -0.31 3.73
C LYS A 106 10.80 -1.18 3.71
N ASP A 107 10.64 -2.50 3.54
CA ASP A 107 11.78 -3.42 3.48
C ASP A 107 12.74 -3.09 2.31
N LEU A 108 12.17 -2.71 1.16
CA LEU A 108 12.95 -2.26 0.02
C LEU A 108 13.76 -1.00 0.34
N VAL A 109 13.11 0.01 0.92
CA VAL A 109 13.75 1.28 1.29
C VAL A 109 14.84 1.08 2.34
N ASP A 110 14.56 0.28 3.37
CA ASP A 110 15.53 -0.05 4.42
C ASP A 110 16.77 -0.71 3.81
N ALA A 111 16.57 -1.70 2.93
CA ALA A 111 17.68 -2.40 2.30
C ALA A 111 18.50 -1.52 1.35
N MET A 112 17.87 -0.64 0.56
CA MET A 112 18.57 0.34 -0.29
C MET A 112 19.35 1.37 0.54
N ASN A 113 18.82 1.76 1.71
CA ASN A 113 19.53 2.64 2.62
C ASN A 113 20.75 1.95 3.26
N THR A 114 20.65 0.65 3.58
CA THR A 114 21.78 -0.16 4.06
C THR A 114 22.85 -0.37 3.00
N ASP A 115 22.47 -0.76 1.78
CA ASP A 115 23.40 -1.01 0.67
C ASP A 115 23.00 -0.24 -0.60
N LYS A 116 23.65 0.90 -0.82
CA LYS A 116 23.37 1.77 -1.95
C LYS A 116 23.97 1.30 -3.28
N ASN A 117 24.76 0.23 -3.28
CA ASN A 117 25.40 -0.34 -4.46
C ASN A 117 24.74 -1.67 -4.89
N GLY A 118 23.82 -2.19 -4.08
CA GLY A 118 23.17 -3.47 -4.30
C GLY A 118 22.27 -3.51 -5.54
N THR A 119 21.77 -4.71 -5.85
CA THR A 119 20.70 -4.91 -6.84
C THR A 119 19.43 -5.29 -6.12
N PHE A 120 18.36 -4.55 -6.36
CA PHE A 120 17.05 -4.67 -5.71
C PHE A 120 15.97 -4.92 -6.77
N LYS A 121 15.05 -5.83 -6.48
CA LYS A 121 13.98 -6.24 -7.39
C LYS A 121 12.61 -6.08 -6.75
N LEU A 122 11.64 -5.53 -7.48
CA LEU A 122 10.22 -5.59 -7.11
C LEU A 122 9.65 -6.96 -7.49
N GLY A 123 9.05 -7.65 -6.53
CA GLY A 123 8.32 -8.90 -6.72
C GLY A 123 6.81 -8.74 -6.90
N ALA A 124 6.28 -7.57 -6.56
CA ALA A 124 4.88 -7.19 -6.69
C ALA A 124 4.75 -5.66 -6.78
N ASP A 125 3.54 -5.17 -7.03
CA ASP A 125 3.21 -3.76 -6.80
C ASP A 125 3.39 -3.45 -5.32
N LEU A 126 4.03 -2.31 -5.02
CA LEU A 126 4.34 -1.88 -3.67
C LEU A 126 3.53 -0.64 -3.31
N ASN A 127 3.29 -0.41 -2.02
CA ASN A 127 2.65 0.81 -1.53
C ASN A 127 3.53 1.53 -0.50
N ALA A 128 3.73 2.83 -0.69
CA ALA A 128 4.52 3.70 0.17
C ALA A 128 3.72 4.41 1.29
N THR A 129 2.40 4.22 1.35
CA THR A 129 1.53 4.80 2.40
C THR A 129 2.04 4.43 3.79
N GLY A 130 2.20 5.43 4.66
CA GLY A 130 2.57 5.24 6.06
C GLY A 130 4.03 4.83 6.29
N VAL A 131 4.86 4.68 5.24
CA VAL A 131 6.28 4.40 5.41
C VAL A 131 6.99 5.65 5.96
N PRO A 132 7.67 5.58 7.11
CA PRO A 132 8.31 6.73 7.71
C PRO A 132 9.37 7.36 6.80
N THR A 133 9.33 8.68 6.65
CA THR A 133 10.31 9.46 5.89
C THR A 133 10.96 10.51 6.80
N PRO A 134 12.01 10.16 7.56
CA PRO A 134 12.70 11.12 8.42
C PRO A 134 13.46 12.19 7.60
N LYS A 135 13.57 12.00 6.29
CA LYS A 135 14.22 12.89 5.32
C LYS A 135 13.24 13.29 4.23
N LYS A 136 13.70 14.17 3.34
CA LYS A 136 12.95 14.64 2.17
C LYS A 136 12.66 13.52 1.16
N TRP A 137 13.42 12.43 1.16
CA TRP A 137 13.37 11.31 0.23
C TRP A 137 13.31 9.98 1.00
N TYR A 138 12.93 8.88 0.33
CA TYR A 138 12.93 7.56 0.96
C TYR A 138 14.34 6.96 1.08
N VAL A 139 15.15 7.02 0.02
CA VAL A 139 16.54 6.54 0.03
C VAL A 139 17.50 7.72 0.09
N ASP A 140 18.23 7.83 1.20
CA ASP A 140 19.16 8.92 1.50
C ASP A 140 20.50 8.75 0.80
N GLY A 141 21.18 9.84 0.45
CA GLY A 141 22.48 9.82 -0.20
C GLY A 141 22.49 9.37 -1.66
N ASP A 142 23.68 8.98 -2.12
CA ASP A 142 23.91 8.60 -3.51
C ASP A 142 23.62 7.11 -3.74
N PHE A 143 22.52 6.82 -4.43
CA PHE A 143 22.24 5.48 -4.92
C PHE A 143 23.04 5.18 -6.18
N ARG A 144 23.88 4.14 -6.13
CA ARG A 144 24.74 3.66 -7.23
C ARG A 144 24.36 2.26 -7.71
N GLY A 145 23.38 1.63 -7.05
CA GLY A 145 22.94 0.28 -7.31
C GLY A 145 21.95 0.18 -8.47
N THR A 146 21.22 -0.93 -8.50
CA THR A 146 20.16 -1.18 -9.48
C THR A 146 18.83 -1.44 -8.78
N LEU A 147 17.79 -0.70 -9.15
CA LEU A 147 16.40 -1.02 -8.81
C LEU A 147 15.65 -1.43 -10.08
N LYS A 148 15.02 -2.61 -10.07
CA LYS A 148 14.19 -3.08 -11.19
C LYS A 148 13.01 -3.95 -10.76
N SER A 149 12.09 -4.30 -11.66
CA SER A 149 11.19 -5.43 -11.41
C SER A 149 11.87 -6.76 -11.73
N VAL A 150 11.34 -7.86 -11.20
CA VAL A 150 11.69 -9.22 -11.67
C VAL A 150 11.43 -9.37 -13.18
N GLU A 151 12.00 -10.42 -13.77
CA GLU A 151 12.02 -10.61 -15.21
C GLU A 151 10.62 -10.65 -15.84
N GLY A 152 10.47 -9.98 -16.99
CA GLY A 152 9.20 -9.90 -17.72
C GLY A 152 8.11 -9.06 -17.05
N LYS A 153 8.38 -8.40 -15.92
CA LYS A 153 7.41 -7.60 -15.16
C LYS A 153 7.76 -6.11 -15.13
N HIS A 154 6.74 -5.32 -14.83
CA HIS A 154 6.79 -3.86 -14.68
C HIS A 154 5.88 -3.46 -13.51
N TYR A 155 6.33 -3.74 -12.29
CA TYR A 155 5.57 -3.42 -11.09
C TYR A 155 5.60 -1.93 -10.77
N THR A 156 4.61 -1.51 -10.00
CA THR A 156 4.32 -0.13 -9.67
C THR A 156 4.55 0.12 -8.18
N ILE A 157 5.21 1.22 -7.85
CA ILE A 157 5.26 1.74 -6.49
C ILE A 157 4.17 2.81 -6.38
N HIS A 158 3.15 2.53 -5.59
CA HIS A 158 2.00 3.40 -5.39
C HIS A 158 2.18 4.36 -4.22
N ASN A 159 1.51 5.52 -4.31
CA ASN A 159 1.28 6.46 -3.21
C ASN A 159 2.56 7.00 -2.56
N THR A 160 3.61 7.25 -3.35
CA THR A 160 4.82 7.92 -2.86
C THR A 160 4.51 9.39 -2.56
N GLU A 161 4.81 9.82 -1.34
CA GLU A 161 4.62 11.21 -0.88
C GLU A 161 5.95 11.99 -0.78
N ARG A 162 7.06 11.33 -1.13
CA ARG A 162 8.41 11.87 -1.20
C ARG A 162 9.12 11.37 -2.46
N PRO A 163 10.14 12.09 -2.97
CA PRO A 163 11.10 11.55 -3.92
C PRO A 163 11.62 10.18 -3.48
N LEU A 164 11.75 9.23 -4.42
CA LEU A 164 12.21 7.88 -4.11
C LEU A 164 13.67 7.87 -3.64
N PHE A 165 14.54 8.61 -4.32
CA PHE A 165 15.96 8.75 -3.99
C PHE A 165 16.32 10.21 -3.72
N GLN A 166 17.38 10.44 -2.92
CA GLN A 166 18.07 11.73 -2.94
C GLN A 166 18.76 11.91 -4.30
N ASN A 167 19.77 11.08 -4.59
CA ASN A 167 20.51 11.12 -5.85
C ASN A 167 20.63 9.72 -6.45
N ILE A 168 20.73 9.66 -7.77
CA ILE A 168 21.14 8.47 -8.52
C ILE A 168 22.45 8.82 -9.24
N ILE A 169 23.56 8.20 -8.82
CA ILE A 169 24.91 8.50 -9.34
C ILE A 169 25.54 7.20 -9.86
N GLY A 170 25.58 7.02 -11.18
CA GLY A 170 26.00 5.77 -11.82
C GLY A 170 25.05 4.58 -11.57
N GLY A 171 23.95 4.80 -10.84
CA GLY A 171 22.93 3.79 -10.57
C GLY A 171 21.90 3.65 -11.69
N THR A 172 21.12 2.58 -11.63
CA THR A 172 20.09 2.26 -12.62
C THR A 172 18.74 2.04 -11.94
N VAL A 173 17.69 2.73 -12.43
CA VAL A 173 16.30 2.43 -12.09
C VAL A 173 15.57 2.10 -13.39
N THR A 174 15.07 0.88 -13.52
CA THR A 174 14.49 0.41 -14.80
C THR A 174 13.37 -0.58 -14.59
N LYS A 175 12.34 -0.56 -15.46
CA LYS A 175 11.17 -1.45 -15.37
C LYS A 175 10.41 -1.30 -14.04
N VAL A 176 10.29 -0.09 -13.53
CA VAL A 176 9.50 0.26 -12.34
C VAL A 176 8.60 1.43 -12.70
N ASN A 177 7.32 1.32 -12.38
CA ASN A 177 6.35 2.41 -12.53
C ASN A 177 6.17 3.14 -11.19
N LEU A 178 5.78 4.41 -11.24
CA LEU A 178 5.26 5.12 -10.07
C LEU A 178 3.78 5.43 -10.31
N GLY A 179 2.92 5.00 -9.38
CA GLY A 179 1.48 5.21 -9.42
C GLY A 179 1.03 6.12 -8.29
N ASN A 180 0.02 6.96 -8.53
CA ASN A 180 -0.54 7.85 -7.51
C ASN A 180 0.54 8.67 -6.74
N VAL A 181 1.51 9.21 -7.46
CA VAL A 181 2.56 10.05 -6.86
C VAL A 181 1.93 11.35 -6.39
N ASN A 182 2.02 11.64 -5.09
CA ASN A 182 1.48 12.86 -4.48
C ASN A 182 2.52 13.53 -3.59
N ILE A 183 3.53 14.14 -4.22
CA ILE A 183 4.61 14.84 -3.50
C ILE A 183 4.22 16.31 -3.38
N ASN A 184 3.65 16.67 -2.23
CA ASN A 184 3.30 18.05 -1.90
C ASN A 184 4.24 18.58 -0.80
N MET A 185 5.34 19.19 -1.20
CA MET A 185 6.37 19.72 -0.29
C MET A 185 6.69 21.18 -0.64
N PRO A 186 5.74 22.13 -0.44
CA PRO A 186 5.89 23.52 -0.89
C PRO A 186 7.03 24.27 -0.18
N TRP A 187 7.55 23.71 0.91
CA TRP A 187 8.67 24.23 1.68
C TRP A 187 10.05 23.73 1.20
N ALA A 188 10.10 22.82 0.21
CA ALA A 188 11.32 22.16 -0.23
C ALA A 188 11.68 22.49 -1.67
N ASP A 189 12.91 22.91 -1.91
CA ASP A 189 13.48 23.04 -3.26
C ASP A 189 13.89 21.69 -3.83
N ARG A 190 14.11 21.63 -5.16
CA ARG A 190 14.68 20.47 -5.87
C ARG A 190 13.88 19.17 -5.63
N ILE A 191 12.57 19.24 -5.84
CA ILE A 191 11.64 18.13 -5.67
C ILE A 191 11.31 17.52 -7.03
N ALA A 192 11.53 16.21 -7.17
CA ALA A 192 11.04 15.43 -8.30
C ALA A 192 10.70 14.00 -7.84
N PRO A 193 9.75 13.31 -8.49
CA PRO A 193 9.32 11.98 -8.07
C PRO A 193 10.42 10.92 -7.90
N ILE A 194 11.41 10.93 -8.78
CA ILE A 194 12.45 9.90 -8.81
C ILE A 194 13.65 10.28 -7.95
N ALA A 195 14.31 11.40 -8.25
CA ALA A 195 15.51 11.86 -7.56
C ALA A 195 15.72 13.35 -7.76
N ASP A 196 16.50 13.99 -6.89
CA ASP A 196 16.99 15.36 -7.07
C ASP A 196 18.03 15.42 -8.20
N THR A 197 19.07 14.59 -8.11
CA THR A 197 20.14 14.53 -9.12
C THR A 197 20.20 13.15 -9.76
N ILE A 198 20.28 13.10 -11.10
CA ILE A 198 20.60 11.89 -11.85
C ILE A 198 21.87 12.17 -12.66
N LYS A 199 22.93 11.41 -12.39
CA LYS A 199 24.21 11.51 -13.09
C LYS A 199 24.68 10.12 -13.51
N GLY A 200 24.93 9.95 -14.81
CA GLY A 200 25.54 8.75 -15.37
C GLY A 200 27.03 8.63 -15.08
#